data_AF-A0A7C9EP87-F1
#
_entry.id   AF-A0A7C9EP87-F1
#
_cell.length_a   1.000
_cell.length_b   1.000
_cell.length_c   1.000
_cell.angle_alpha   90.00
_cell.angle_beta   90.00
_cell.angle_gamma   90.00
#
_symmetry.space_group_name_H-M   'P 1'
#
loop_
_entity.id
_entity.type
_entity.pdbx_description
1 polymer ?
#
loop_
_entity_poly.entity_id
_entity_poly.type
_entity_poly.pdbx_seq_one_letter_code
_entity_poly.pdbx_strand_id
1 'polypeptide(L)'
;MECMMAAFRMYSETARLEGNLHKSQMIMGEIDEVTKHSFLRSTGLQEAHFPMRCLRVRITTGKLSKLECNALVEKIVARIKYWSTRNTPYATRTVLINSILMGMFSF
;
A
#
# COMPACT_ATOMS: atom_id res chain seq x y z
N MET A 1 -12.52 -1.28 20.57
CA MET A 1 -12.39 -2.34 19.55
C MET A 1 -13.73 -2.92 19.16
N GLU A 2 -14.54 -3.38 20.12
CA GLU A 2 -15.84 -4.02 19.85
C GLU A 2 -16.78 -3.15 18.99
N CYS A 3 -16.93 -1.86 19.30
CA CYS A 3 -17.77 -0.95 18.50
C CYS A 3 -17.29 -0.82 17.04
N MET A 4 -15.98 -0.84 16.81
CA MET A 4 -15.42 -0.75 15.44
C MET A 4 -15.75 -2.01 14.64
N MET A 5 -15.62 -3.20 15.26
CA MET A 5 -15.98 -4.45 14.61
C MET A 5 -17.49 -4.61 14.41
N ALA A 6 -18.30 -4.10 15.35
CA ALA A 6 -19.75 -4.06 15.19
C ALA A 6 -20.16 -3.19 13.99
N ALA A 7 -19.59 -1.98 13.88
CA ALA A 7 -19.83 -1.10 12.74
C ALA A 7 -19.36 -1.72 11.42
N PHE A 8 -18.19 -2.37 11.41
CA PHE A 8 -17.68 -3.07 10.24
C PHE A 8 -18.60 -4.21 9.79
N ARG A 9 -19.12 -5.02 10.72
CA ARG A 9 -20.07 -6.10 10.42
C ARG A 9 -21.39 -5.55 9.86
N MET A 10 -21.94 -4.52 10.50
CA MET A 10 -23.16 -3.86 10.01
C MET A 10 -22.98 -3.31 8.59
N TYR A 11 -21.83 -2.71 8.30
CA TYR A 11 -21.48 -2.27 6.94
C TYR A 11 -21.35 -3.46 5.98
N SER A 12 -20.63 -4.51 6.37
CA SER A 12 -20.43 -5.72 5.57
C SER A 12 -21.76 -6.37 5.17
N GLU A 13 -22.71 -6.45 6.10
CA GLU A 13 -24.05 -6.98 5.87
C GLU A 13 -24.87 -6.08 4.93
N THR A 14 -24.84 -4.77 5.17
CA THR A 14 -25.60 -3.79 4.39
C THR A 14 -25.06 -3.67 2.96
N ALA A 15 -23.75 -3.61 2.80
CA ALA A 15 -23.07 -3.50 1.51
C ALA A 15 -22.96 -4.84 0.77
N ARG A 16 -23.26 -5.97 1.46
CA ARG A 16 -23.02 -7.34 0.98
C ARG A 16 -21.57 -7.56 0.53
N LEU A 17 -20.63 -7.02 1.29
CA LEU A 17 -19.20 -7.10 1.04
C LEU A 17 -18.49 -7.64 2.27
N GLU A 18 -17.93 -8.85 2.18
CA GLU A 18 -17.16 -9.43 3.28
C GLU A 18 -15.68 -9.04 3.22
N GLY A 19 -15.14 -8.65 4.37
CA GLY A 19 -13.72 -8.40 4.54
C GLY A 19 -12.89 -9.68 4.50
N ASN A 20 -11.81 -9.68 3.72
CA ASN A 20 -10.87 -10.80 3.70
C ASN A 20 -9.95 -10.73 4.93
N LEU A 21 -10.29 -11.45 6.00
CA LEU A 21 -9.51 -11.48 7.24
C LEU A 21 -8.08 -12.00 7.08
N HIS A 22 -7.79 -12.80 6.05
CA HIS A 22 -6.44 -13.26 5.76
C HIS A 22 -5.55 -12.15 5.14
N LYS A 23 -6.17 -11.17 4.46
CA LYS A 23 -5.45 -10.02 3.90
C LYS A 23 -5.50 -8.80 4.83
N SER A 24 -6.49 -8.74 5.70
CA SER A 24 -6.63 -7.70 6.70
C SER A 24 -5.68 -7.96 7.87
N GLN A 25 -4.95 -6.93 8.26
CA GLN A 25 -3.98 -7.01 9.35
C GLN A 25 -4.17 -5.84 10.31
N MET A 26 -3.76 -6.05 11.56
CA MET A 26 -3.80 -5.06 12.61
C MET A 26 -2.37 -4.71 13.04
N ILE A 27 -2.01 -3.43 12.93
CA ILE A 27 -0.79 -2.90 13.54
C ILE A 27 -1.15 -2.36 14.91
N MET A 28 -0.36 -2.76 15.89
CA MET A 28 -0.44 -2.24 17.24
C MET A 28 0.87 -1.51 17.54
N GLY A 29 0.75 -0.35 18.17
CA GLY A 29 1.91 0.35 18.71
C GLY A 29 2.44 -0.35 19.95
N GLU A 30 3.01 0.42 20.87
CA GLU A 30 3.46 -0.11 22.15
C GLU A 30 2.24 -0.34 23.07
N ILE A 31 1.85 -1.61 23.19
CA ILE A 31 0.81 -2.10 24.11
C ILE A 31 1.28 -3.40 24.73
N ASP A 32 0.73 -3.76 25.90
CA ASP A 32 1.05 -5.02 26.55
C ASP A 32 0.56 -6.23 25.74
N GLU A 33 1.30 -7.34 25.83
CA GLU A 33 1.01 -8.57 25.07
C GLU A 33 -0.35 -9.19 25.42
N VAL A 34 -0.86 -8.96 26.64
CA VAL A 34 -2.17 -9.50 27.06
C VAL A 34 -3.30 -8.77 26.33
N THR A 35 -3.25 -7.44 26.30
CA THR A 35 -4.19 -6.58 25.59
C THR A 35 -4.14 -6.81 24.10
N LYS A 36 -2.94 -6.98 23.55
CA LYS A 36 -2.71 -7.31 22.15
C LYS A 36 -3.35 -8.65 21.75
N HIS A 37 -3.13 -9.71 22.53
CA HIS A 37 -3.78 -11.01 22.29
C HIS A 37 -5.31 -10.93 22.42
N SER A 38 -5.82 -10.15 23.36
CA SER A 38 -7.26 -9.89 23.49
C SER A 38 -7.86 -9.25 22.23
N PHE A 39 -7.15 -8.29 21.63
CA PHE A 39 -7.55 -7.63 20.39
C PHE A 39 -7.49 -8.53 19.16
N LEU A 40 -6.42 -9.32 19.01
CA LEU A 40 -6.34 -10.29 17.91
C LEU A 40 -7.46 -11.33 18.01
N ARG A 41 -7.75 -11.82 19.22
CA ARG A 41 -8.80 -12.81 19.46
C ARG A 41 -10.20 -12.26 19.20
N SER A 42 -10.48 -11.02 19.61
CA SER A 42 -11.80 -10.40 19.43
C SER A 42 -12.07 -9.99 17.97
N THR A 43 -11.03 -9.65 17.20
CA THR A 43 -11.18 -9.20 15.80
C THR A 43 -11.01 -10.32 14.77
N GLY A 44 -10.23 -11.36 15.08
CA GLY A 44 -9.85 -12.39 14.12
C GLY A 44 -8.83 -11.92 13.07
N LEU A 45 -8.23 -10.75 13.26
CA LEU A 45 -7.19 -10.20 12.38
C LEU A 45 -5.82 -10.77 12.71
N GLN A 46 -4.94 -10.77 11.71
CA GLN A 46 -3.52 -11.09 11.92
C GLN A 46 -2.77 -9.86 12.40
N GLU A 47 -1.80 -10.06 13.29
CA GLU A 47 -0.86 -9.03 13.65
C GLU A 47 0.03 -8.65 12.45
N ALA A 48 0.30 -7.36 12.29
CA ALA A 48 1.30 -6.87 11.37
C ALA A 48 2.38 -6.04 12.02
N HIS A 49 3.56 -6.10 11.40
CA HIS A 49 4.72 -5.28 11.74
C HIS A 49 5.17 -4.47 10.53
N PHE A 50 5.82 -3.36 10.82
CA PHE A 50 6.49 -2.58 9.79
C PHE A 50 7.81 -3.25 9.37
N PRO A 51 8.22 -3.14 8.09
CA PRO A 51 7.47 -2.53 6.98
C PRO A 51 6.40 -3.48 6.41
N MET A 52 5.17 -2.99 6.27
CA MET A 52 4.06 -3.76 5.66
C MET A 52 3.78 -3.28 4.23
N ARG A 53 3.16 -4.12 3.39
CA ARG A 53 2.78 -3.72 2.03
C ARG A 53 1.34 -3.23 1.98
N CYS A 54 1.14 -1.97 1.59
CA CYS A 54 -0.16 -1.42 1.26
C CYS A 54 -0.11 -0.80 -0.15
N LEU A 55 -1.07 -1.13 -1.02
CA LEU A 55 -1.13 -0.61 -2.39
C LEU A 55 0.20 -0.74 -3.17
N ARG A 56 0.93 -1.85 -2.96
CA ARG A 56 2.26 -2.15 -3.55
C ARG A 56 3.42 -1.27 -3.06
N VAL A 57 3.17 -0.35 -2.12
CA VAL A 57 4.19 0.45 -1.43
C VAL A 57 4.42 -0.14 -0.04
N ARG A 58 5.63 -0.01 0.49
CA ARG A 58 5.90 -0.36 1.88
C ARG A 58 5.48 0.81 2.76
N ILE A 59 4.55 0.59 3.69
CA ILE A 59 4.32 1.51 4.79
C ILE A 59 5.43 1.25 5.82
N THR A 60 6.10 2.32 6.25
CA THR A 60 7.15 2.33 7.27
C THR A 60 6.74 3.29 8.40
N THR A 61 7.29 3.12 9.60
CA THR A 61 7.11 4.07 10.71
C THR A 61 7.81 5.40 10.47
N GLY A 62 8.85 5.42 9.64
CA GLY A 62 9.64 6.60 9.29
C GLY A 62 9.46 7.05 7.84
N LYS A 63 10.12 8.16 7.50
CA LYS A 63 10.27 8.60 6.10
C LYS A 63 10.99 7.52 5.28
N LEU A 64 10.66 7.43 4.00
CA LEU A 64 11.39 6.58 3.06
C LEU A 64 12.88 6.93 3.11
N SER A 65 13.71 5.90 3.23
CA SER A 65 15.16 6.09 3.18
C SER A 65 15.58 6.52 1.77
N LYS A 66 16.74 7.20 1.68
CA LYS A 66 17.33 7.57 0.38
C LYS A 66 17.48 6.36 -0.56
N LEU A 67 17.82 5.20 0.00
CA LEU A 67 17.98 3.96 -0.75
C LEU A 67 16.65 3.44 -1.32
N GLU A 68 15.56 3.52 -0.56
CA GLU A 68 14.22 3.15 -1.03
C GLU A 68 13.72 4.12 -2.11
N CYS A 69 13.95 5.42 -1.94
CA CYS A 69 13.64 6.42 -2.97
C CYS A 69 14.43 6.17 -4.26
N ASN A 70 15.74 5.88 -4.15
CA ASN A 70 16.57 5.56 -5.31
C ASN A 70 16.06 4.31 -6.05
N ALA A 71 15.67 3.26 -5.33
CA ALA A 71 15.13 2.05 -5.94
C ALA A 71 13.80 2.31 -6.69
N LEU A 72 12.98 3.26 -6.21
CA LEU A 72 11.77 3.70 -6.92
C LEU A 72 12.13 4.45 -8.20
N VAL A 73 13.08 5.40 -8.12
CA VAL A 73 13.58 6.17 -9.27
C VAL A 73 14.18 5.25 -10.33
N GLU A 74 14.98 4.25 -9.95
CA GLU A 74 15.57 3.30 -10.89
C GLU A 74 14.50 2.50 -11.66
N LYS A 75 13.45 2.03 -10.98
CA LYS A 75 12.33 1.32 -11.63
C LYS A 75 11.61 2.19 -12.65
N ILE A 76 11.44 3.47 -12.34
CA ILE A 76 10.85 4.47 -13.21
C ILE A 76 11.74 4.68 -14.44
N VAL A 77 13.03 4.96 -14.22
CA VAL A 77 14.00 5.19 -15.28
C VAL A 77 14.12 3.97 -16.20
N ALA A 78 14.11 2.76 -15.65
CA ALA A 78 14.12 1.52 -16.42
C ALA A 78 12.89 1.41 -17.34
N ARG A 79 11.69 1.76 -16.84
CA ARG A 79 10.48 1.82 -17.67
C ARG A 79 10.61 2.85 -18.78
N ILE A 80 11.04 4.08 -18.47
CA ILE A 80 11.22 5.14 -19.47
C ILE A 80 12.21 4.72 -20.56
N LYS A 81 13.33 4.10 -20.18
CA LYS A 81 14.34 3.57 -21.12
C LYS A 81 13.74 2.49 -22.02
N TYR A 82 12.98 1.55 -21.47
CA TYR A 82 12.29 0.51 -22.24
C TYR A 82 11.31 1.08 -23.28
N TRP A 83 10.56 2.13 -22.95
CA TRP A 83 9.67 2.78 -23.91
C TRP A 83 10.43 3.62 -24.94
N SER A 84 11.57 4.17 -24.55
CA SER A 84 12.42 4.99 -25.43
C SER A 84 13.08 4.19 -26.55
N THR A 85 13.30 2.88 -26.37
CA THR A 85 13.89 1.99 -27.40
C THR A 85 12.86 1.46 -28.40
N ARG A 86 11.56 1.70 -28.19
CA ARG A 86 10.50 1.29 -29.11
C ARG A 86 10.42 2.30 -30.27
N ASN A 87 10.25 1.80 -31.50
CA ASN A 87 10.20 2.60 -32.73
C ASN A 87 8.95 3.48 -32.78
N THR A 88 8.95 4.56 -31.99
CA THR A 88 7.83 5.48 -31.78
C THR A 88 8.22 6.86 -32.29
N PRO A 89 7.28 7.60 -32.93
CA PRO A 89 7.53 8.97 -33.34
C PRO A 89 7.93 9.86 -32.16
N TYR A 90 8.83 10.82 -32.38
CA TYR A 90 9.34 11.72 -31.33
C TYR A 90 8.21 12.43 -30.56
N ALA A 91 7.24 13.00 -31.28
CA ALA A 91 6.12 13.71 -30.67
C ALA A 91 5.32 12.81 -29.70
N THR A 92 5.04 11.57 -30.10
CA THR A 92 4.34 10.58 -29.28
C THR A 92 5.18 10.19 -28.06
N ARG A 93 6.50 10.02 -28.23
CA ARG A 93 7.41 9.67 -27.14
C ARG A 93 7.45 10.76 -26.07
N THR A 94 7.54 12.03 -26.46
CA THR A 94 7.60 13.16 -25.51
C THR A 94 6.31 13.27 -24.70
N VAL A 95 5.14 13.13 -25.35
CA VAL A 95 3.83 13.15 -24.66
C VAL A 95 3.70 11.97 -23.70
N LEU A 96 4.11 10.76 -24.12
CA LEU A 96 4.02 9.56 -23.28
C LEU A 96 4.93 9.66 -22.04
N ILE A 97 6.18 10.09 -22.22
CA ILE A 97 7.12 10.26 -21.11
C ILE A 97 6.58 11.32 -20.14
N ASN A 98 6.10 12.45 -20.65
CA ASN A 98 5.56 13.51 -19.80
C ASN A 98 4.33 13.05 -19.02
N SER A 99 3.41 12.33 -19.65
CA SER A 99 2.22 11.77 -18.98
C SER A 99 2.59 10.82 -17.84
N ILE A 100 3.60 9.97 -18.03
CA ILE A 100 4.09 9.05 -17.00
C ILE A 100 4.74 9.82 -15.85
N LEU A 101 5.62 10.78 -16.17
CA LEU A 101 6.30 11.59 -15.15
C LEU A 101 5.29 12.39 -14.31
N MET A 102 4.32 13.04 -14.96
CA MET A 102 3.26 13.78 -14.29
C MET A 102 2.38 12.87 -13.43
N GLY A 103 1.98 11.70 -13.96
CA GLY A 103 1.21 10.73 -13.20
C GLY A 103 1.92 10.28 -11.93
N MET A 104 3.21 9.96 -12.00
CA MET A 104 3.98 9.58 -10.82
C MET A 104 4.26 10.71 -9.84
N PHE A 105 4.35 11.96 -10.30
CA PHE A 105 4.53 13.09 -9.40
C PHE A 105 3.24 13.38 -8.63
N SER A 106 2.08 13.09 -9.23
CA SER A 106 0.76 13.31 -8.63
C SER A 106 0.29 12.19 -7.68
N PHE A 107 0.83 10.97 -7.78
CA PHE A 107 0.43 9.79 -6.99
C PHE A 107 1.59 9.22 -6.17
#